data_AF-A0A2V6SSC6-F1
#
_entry.id   AF-A0A2V6SSC6-F1
#
_cell.length_a   1.000
_cell.length_b   1.000
_cell.length_c   1.000
_cell.angle_alpha   90.00
_cell.angle_beta   90.00
_cell.angle_gamma   90.00
#
_symmetry.space_group_name_H-M   'P 1'
#
loop_
_entity.id
_entity.type
_entity.pdbx_description
1 polymer ?
#
loop_
_entity_poly.entity_id
_entity_poly.type
_entity_poly.pdbx_seq_one_letter_code
_entity_poly.pdbx_strand_id
1 'polypeptide(L)'
;MTYSTEDFVRRAAGGILRGNKYRGKFVCLSCLVTMTLKRLHPGWRQSEIERAMDKVSQTPGAITYLPTCICALCQKTMPCLGLPIGEGGQREIPREAS
;
A
#
# COMPACT_ATOMS: atom_id res chain seq x y z
N MET A 1 -2.24 -18.24 15.18
CA MET A 1 -2.12 -17.11 14.24
C MET A 1 -0.80 -16.39 14.52
N THR A 2 0.23 -16.65 13.71
CA THR A 2 1.47 -15.88 13.75
C THR A 2 1.23 -14.55 13.06
N TYR A 3 1.30 -13.45 13.81
CA TYR A 3 1.23 -12.11 13.26
C TYR A 3 2.56 -11.79 12.57
N SER A 4 2.58 -11.84 11.24
CA SER A 4 3.75 -11.46 10.45
C SER A 4 3.92 -9.94 10.40
N THR A 5 5.17 -9.50 10.28
CA THR A 5 5.56 -8.10 10.00
C THR A 5 4.75 -7.47 8.87
N GLU A 6 4.48 -8.26 7.82
CA GLU A 6 3.68 -7.89 6.66
C GLU A 6 2.24 -7.55 7.02
N ASP A 7 1.63 -8.29 7.95
CA ASP A 7 0.26 -8.07 8.42
C ASP A 7 0.15 -6.74 9.17
N PHE A 8 1.16 -6.45 10.00
CA PHE A 8 1.23 -5.20 10.76
C PHE A 8 1.43 -3.99 9.83
N VAL A 9 2.37 -4.09 8.88
CA VAL A 9 2.62 -3.06 7.88
C VAL A 9 1.39 -2.85 7.00
N ARG A 10 0.72 -3.92 6.55
CA ARG A 10 -0.52 -3.87 5.78
C ARG A 10 -1.62 -3.13 6.53
N ARG A 11 -1.80 -3.40 7.83
CA ARG A 11 -2.79 -2.69 8.66
C ARG A 11 -2.44 -1.23 8.87
N ALA A 12 -1.18 -0.92 9.14
CA ALA A 12 -0.72 0.45 9.33
C ALA A 12 -0.88 1.28 8.05
N ALA A 13 -0.47 0.73 6.90
CA ALA A 13 -0.63 1.31 5.58
C ALA A 13 -2.11 1.46 5.20
N GLY A 14 -2.90 0.39 5.36
CA GLY A 14 -4.35 0.42 5.12
C GLY A 14 -5.04 1.47 5.98
N GLY A 15 -4.65 1.65 7.24
CA GLY A 15 -5.18 2.70 8.09
C GLY A 15 -4.77 4.11 7.65
N ILE A 16 -3.60 4.29 7.01
CA ILE A 16 -3.18 5.58 6.44
C ILE A 16 -4.06 5.91 5.23
N LEU A 17 -4.27 4.92 4.36
CA LEU A 17 -5.08 5.05 3.15
C LEU A 17 -6.58 5.20 3.45
N ARG A 18 -7.09 4.60 4.54
CA ARG A 18 -8.45 4.81 5.05
C ARG A 18 -8.65 6.19 5.68
N GLY A 19 -7.57 6.84 6.11
CA GLY A 19 -7.63 8.17 6.70
C GLY A 19 -8.20 9.19 5.72
N ASN A 20 -8.96 10.17 6.23
CA ASN A 20 -9.72 11.12 5.40
C ASN A 20 -8.84 11.88 4.38
N LYS A 21 -7.56 12.09 4.68
CA LYS A 21 -6.58 12.76 3.81
C LYS A 21 -6.24 11.99 2.52
N TYR A 22 -6.26 10.66 2.57
CA TYR A 22 -5.85 9.76 1.48
C TYR A 22 -6.97 8.82 1.00
N ARG A 23 -8.19 8.99 1.51
CA ARG A 23 -9.36 8.25 1.07
C ARG A 23 -9.56 8.44 -0.44
N GLY A 24 -9.55 7.34 -1.19
CA GLY A 24 -9.66 7.34 -2.65
C GLY A 24 -8.45 7.84 -3.42
N LYS A 25 -7.33 8.09 -2.72
CA LYS A 25 -6.07 8.49 -3.34
C LYS A 25 -5.09 7.34 -3.33
N PHE A 26 -4.17 7.39 -4.27
CA PHE A 26 -3.09 6.42 -4.41
C PHE A 26 -1.77 7.07 -4.01
N VAL A 27 -0.94 6.32 -3.28
CA VAL A 27 0.35 6.79 -2.78
C VAL A 27 1.40 5.78 -3.20
N CYS A 28 2.54 6.24 -3.70
CA CYS A 28 3.61 5.34 -4.12
C CYS A 28 4.20 4.56 -2.95
N LEU A 29 4.78 3.39 -3.26
CA LEU A 29 5.42 2.52 -2.28
C LEU A 29 6.40 3.28 -1.37
N SER A 30 7.32 4.06 -1.93
CA SER A 30 8.33 4.79 -1.15
C SER A 30 7.69 5.81 -0.19
N CYS A 31 6.69 6.57 -0.64
CA CYS A 31 5.99 7.51 0.22
C CYS A 31 5.20 6.79 1.31
N LEU A 32 4.57 5.66 0.98
CA LEU A 32 3.81 4.87 1.93
C LEU A 32 4.71 4.20 2.98
N VAL A 33 5.93 3.78 2.60
CA VAL A 33 6.97 3.30 3.53
C VAL A 33 7.34 4.41 4.53
N THR A 34 7.64 5.62 4.06
CA THR A 34 7.97 6.75 4.95
C THR A 34 6.82 7.08 5.90
N MET A 35 5.59 7.07 5.40
CA MET A 35 4.41 7.35 6.22
C MET A 35 4.15 6.23 7.25
N THR A 36 4.32 4.98 6.84
CA THR A 36 4.18 3.83 7.72
C THR A 36 5.26 3.85 8.79
N LEU A 37 6.52 4.13 8.42
CA LEU A 37 7.62 4.30 9.38
C LEU A 37 7.36 5.42 10.38
N LYS A 38 6.77 6.55 9.98
CA LYS A 38 6.39 7.62 10.92
C LYS A 38 5.27 7.22 11.85
N ARG A 39 4.39 6.32 11.41
CA ARG A 39 3.25 5.81 12.19
C ARG A 39 3.66 4.69 13.13
N LEU A 40 4.57 3.83 12.69
CA LEU A 40 5.16 2.77 13.50
C LEU A 40 6.21 3.38 14.41
N HIS A 41 6.22 2.99 15.68
CA HIS A 41 7.13 3.54 16.68
C HIS A 41 8.62 3.42 16.25
N PRO A 42 9.56 4.26 16.72
CA PRO A 42 10.99 4.27 16.35
C PRO A 42 11.78 2.96 16.49
N GLY A 43 11.18 1.87 16.97
CA GLY A 43 11.81 0.54 16.98
C GLY A 43 11.89 -0.14 15.61
N TRP A 44 11.22 0.39 14.59
CA TRP A 44 11.19 -0.20 13.25
C TRP A 44 12.29 0.33 12.34
N ARG A 45 12.98 -0.56 11.62
CA ARG A 45 13.94 -0.14 10.58
C ARG A 45 13.21 0.12 9.27
N GLN A 46 13.64 1.17 8.55
CA GLN A 46 13.07 1.50 7.24
C GLN A 46 13.14 0.32 6.26
N SER A 47 14.27 -0.38 6.20
CA SER A 47 14.46 -1.54 5.31
C SER A 47 13.51 -2.71 5.61
N GLU A 48 13.09 -2.87 6.87
CA GLU A 48 12.10 -3.90 7.24
C GLU A 48 10.71 -3.53 6.73
N ILE A 49 10.33 -2.26 6.86
CA ILE A 49 9.07 -1.75 6.34
C ILE A 49 9.05 -1.79 4.82
N GLU A 50 10.16 -1.45 4.16
CA GLU A 50 10.28 -1.51 2.71
C GLU A 50 10.08 -2.94 2.19
N ARG A 51 10.81 -3.92 2.76
CA ARG A 51 10.63 -5.35 2.43
C ARG A 51 9.20 -5.83 2.69
N ALA A 52 8.61 -5.43 3.81
CA ALA A 52 7.23 -5.80 4.12
C ALA A 52 6.24 -5.16 3.15
N MET A 53 6.44 -3.89 2.78
CA MET A 53 5.56 -3.18 1.85
C MET A 53 5.65 -3.74 0.42
N ASP A 54 6.84 -4.15 -0.02
CA ASP A 54 7.03 -4.84 -1.29
C ASP A 54 6.24 -6.16 -1.34
N LYS A 55 6.26 -6.94 -0.26
CA LYS A 55 5.40 -8.13 -0.17
C LYS A 55 3.91 -7.79 -0.12
N VAL A 56 3.54 -6.67 0.50
CA VAL A 56 2.16 -6.18 0.47
C VAL A 56 1.75 -5.78 -0.94
N SER A 57 2.60 -5.15 -1.76
CA SER A 57 2.22 -4.83 -3.15
C SER A 57 2.04 -6.09 -4.00
N GLN A 58 2.81 -7.15 -3.74
CA GLN A 58 2.63 -8.45 -4.39
C GLN A 58 1.35 -9.18 -3.93
N THR A 59 0.91 -8.94 -2.69
CA THR A 59 -0.30 -9.57 -2.11
C THR A 59 -1.25 -8.53 -1.53
N PRO A 60 -1.81 -7.63 -2.35
CA PRO A 60 -2.35 -6.36 -1.88
C PRO A 60 -3.66 -6.50 -1.07
N GLY A 61 -4.34 -7.64 -1.15
CA GLY A 61 -5.49 -7.96 -0.30
C GLY A 61 -6.61 -6.94 -0.48
N ALA A 62 -6.95 -6.19 0.58
CA ALA A 62 -7.94 -5.13 0.51
C ALA A 62 -7.41 -3.82 -0.09
N ILE A 63 -6.09 -3.68 -0.22
CA ILE A 63 -5.41 -2.55 -0.85
C ILE A 63 -5.37 -2.82 -2.37
N THR A 64 -5.50 -1.79 -3.19
CA THR A 64 -5.34 -1.88 -4.64
C THR A 64 -3.94 -1.42 -5.02
N TYR A 65 -3.23 -2.26 -5.75
CA TYR A 65 -1.97 -1.91 -6.40
C TYR A 65 -2.23 -1.41 -7.82
N LEU A 66 -1.66 -0.26 -8.15
CA LEU A 66 -1.64 0.29 -9.50
C LEU A 66 -0.18 0.41 -9.96
N PRO A 67 0.22 -0.28 -11.05
CA PRO A 67 1.61 -0.27 -11.53
C PRO A 67 2.04 1.12 -12.04
N THR A 68 1.11 1.90 -12.57
CA THR A 68 1.35 3.26 -13.05
C THR A 68 0.28 4.19 -12.50
N CYS A 69 0.66 5.05 -11.55
CA CYS A 69 -0.23 6.05 -10.97
C CYS A 69 0.55 7.29 -10.53
N ILE A 70 -0.10 8.45 -10.56
CA ILE A 70 0.49 9.68 -10.03
C ILE A 70 0.31 9.65 -8.51
N CYS A 71 1.41 9.59 -7.79
CA CYS A 71 1.38 9.59 -6.33
C CYS A 71 0.80 10.92 -5.81
N ALA A 72 -0.23 10.83 -4.96
CA ALA A 72 -0.87 12.01 -4.37
C ALA A 72 0.05 12.84 -3.45
N LEU A 73 1.21 12.29 -3.06
CA LEU A 73 2.18 12.98 -2.19
C LEU A 73 3.32 13.63 -2.98
N CYS A 74 4.00 12.86 -3.83
CA CYS A 74 5.19 13.32 -4.55
C CYS A 74 4.94 13.71 -6.01
N GLN A 75 3.71 13.53 -6.52
CA GLN A 75 3.30 13.86 -7.89
C GLN A 75 4.12 13.16 -8.99
N LYS A 76 4.81 12.07 -8.65
CA LYS A 76 5.56 11.24 -9.61
C LYS A 76 4.71 10.06 -10.07
N THR A 77 4.83 9.73 -11.36
CA THR A 77 4.23 8.53 -11.95
C THR A 77 5.04 7.30 -11.54
N MET A 78 4.52 6.51 -10.60
CA MET A 78 5.19 5.33 -10.06
C MET A 78 4.16 4.28 -9.62
N PRO A 79 4.59 3.05 -9.27
CA PRO A 79 3.71 2.08 -8.67
C PRO A 79 3.14 2.57 -7.33
N CYS A 80 1.82 2.55 -7.21
CA CYS A 80 1.11 3.10 -6.05
C CYS A 80 0.13 2.10 -5.45
N LEU A 81 -0.10 2.29 -4.15
CA LEU A 81 -1.08 1.56 -3.35
C LEU A 81 -2.16 2.54 -2.88
N GLY A 82 -3.41 2.11 -2.95
CA GLY A 82 -4.56 2.92 -2.56
C GLY A 82 -5.72 2.06 -2.14
N LEU A 83 -6.72 2.67 -1.53
CA LEU A 83 -8.01 2.02 -1.29
C LEU A 83 -9.03 2.71 -2.19
N PRO A 84 -9.60 1.99 -3.19
CA PRO A 84 -10.66 2.55 -3.99
C PRO A 84 -11.81 2.91 -3.05
N ILE A 85 -12.39 4.10 -3.25
CA ILE A 85 -13.66 4.43 -2.61
C ILE A 85 -14.65 3.49 -3.29
N GLY A 86 -15.13 2.48 -2.56
CA GLY A 86 -15.89 1.38 -3.17
C GLY A 86 -17.02 1.91 -4.04
N GLU A 87 -16.97 1.57 -5.32
CA GLU A 87 -18.10 0.96 -5.99
C GLU A 87 -17.69 -0.49 -6.25
N GLY A 88 -18.56 -1.45 -5.91
CA GLY A 88 -18.27 -2.87 -6.01
C GLY A 88 -17.84 -3.24 -7.43
N GLY A 89 -16.59 -3.62 -7.60
CA GLY A 89 -16.01 -3.87 -8.92
C GLY A 89 -14.72 -4.63 -8.79
N GLN A 90 -14.85 -5.93 -8.60
CA GLN A 90 -13.78 -6.91 -8.74
C GLN A 90 -13.24 -6.83 -10.18
N ARG A 91 -12.23 -6.00 -10.41
CA ARG A 91 -11.48 -6.02 -11.68
C ARG A 91 -10.51 -7.20 -11.64
N GLU A 92 -11.06 -8.35 -11.98
CA GLU A 92 -10.47 -9.38 -12.84
C GLU A 92 -9.02 -9.13 -13.27
N ILE A 93 -8.16 -10.03 -12.77
CA ILE A 93 -6.78 -10.22 -13.15
C ILE A 93 -6.79 -10.84 -14.56
N PRO A 94 -6.18 -10.25 -15.60
CA PRO A 94 -5.95 -10.98 -16.83
C PRO A 94 -4.94 -12.09 -16.53
N ARG A 95 -5.41 -13.35 -16.51
CA ARG A 95 -4.53 -14.51 -16.64
C ARG A 95 -4.00 -14.48 -18.07
N GLU A 96 -2.73 -14.11 -18.21
CA GLU A 96 -2.00 -14.37 -19.44
C GLU A 96 -1.93 -15.88 -19.64
N ALA A 97 -2.48 -16.32 -20.78
CA ALA A 97 -2.38 -17.67 -21.28
C ALA A 97 -1.04 -17.83 -22.00
N SER A 98 -0.27 -18.85 -21.64
CA SER A 98 0.69 -19.54 -22.52
C SER A 98 0.98 -20.91 -21.93
#